data_AF-A0A8J3L734-F1
#
_entry.id   AF-A0A8J3L734-F1
#
_cell.length_a   1.000
_cell.length_b   1.000
_cell.length_c   1.000
_cell.angle_alpha   90.00
_cell.angle_beta   90.00
_cell.angle_gamma   90.00
#
_symmetry.space_group_name_H-M   'P 1'
#
loop_
_entity.id
_entity.type
_entity.pdbx_description
1 polymer ?
#
loop_
_entity_poly.entity_id
_entity_poly.type
_entity_poly.pdbx_seq_one_letter_code
_entity_poly.pdbx_strand_id
1 'polypeptide(L)'
;MDETVDERQETLAGQLGWLLQDRRQRRGWSQHQLAERAAISQQQVSRFERGAHGTTAGLADRLFAPLGLRLKVDVEAADGPLDEAIDRVRADLVERQRMVLADFRLLAVLGAPRFGHVIDGTAAALLQGVPVAAKRIDLLVAEDELELLAEWIYRVPGLRRRDERFRDFSRYDIDPRDAGPLWWRTALVELRVRLVAELPRPVLVTVAEDGGDEHRVAVRALPAVEADFAEVARVLRRLRAR
;
A
#
# COMPACT_ATOMS: atom_id res chain seq x y z
N MET A 1 -32.19 5.67 10.59
CA MET A 1 -32.01 4.25 10.97
C MET A 1 -30.69 3.75 10.37
N ASP A 2 -29.61 4.51 10.58
CA ASP A 2 -28.31 4.34 9.87
C ASP A 2 -27.11 4.43 10.85
N GLU A 3 -27.26 5.12 11.99
CA GLU A 3 -26.23 5.24 13.05
C GLU A 3 -25.80 3.91 13.71
N THR A 4 -26.62 2.86 13.68
CA THR A 4 -26.32 1.60 14.40
C THR A 4 -25.46 0.60 13.62
N VAL A 5 -25.23 0.84 12.33
CA VAL A 5 -24.37 -0.01 11.49
C VAL A 5 -22.90 0.46 11.60
N ASP A 6 -22.68 1.76 11.77
CA ASP A 6 -21.37 2.40 11.81
C ASP A 6 -20.60 2.07 13.11
N GLU A 7 -21.21 2.25 14.28
CA GLU A 7 -20.60 1.93 15.59
C GLU A 7 -20.25 0.43 15.75
N ARG A 8 -21.01 -0.47 15.09
CA ARG A 8 -20.75 -1.92 15.15
C ARG A 8 -19.48 -2.29 14.39
N GLN A 9 -19.09 -1.52 13.38
CA GLN A 9 -17.88 -1.79 12.60
C GLN A 9 -16.63 -1.15 13.21
N GLU A 10 -16.75 -0.35 14.28
CA GLU A 10 -15.60 0.24 14.98
C GLU A 10 -14.82 -0.79 15.81
N THR A 11 -15.49 -1.83 16.33
CA THR A 11 -14.83 -2.86 17.14
C THR A 11 -14.43 -4.07 16.31
N LEU A 12 -13.25 -4.66 16.60
CA LEU A 12 -12.80 -5.90 15.93
C LEU A 12 -13.84 -7.03 16.03
N ALA A 13 -14.52 -7.15 17.17
CA ALA A 13 -15.55 -8.16 17.36
C ALA A 13 -16.74 -7.96 16.40
N GLY A 14 -17.18 -6.71 16.20
CA GLY A 14 -18.26 -6.42 15.26
C GLY A 14 -17.84 -6.55 13.79
N GLN A 15 -16.60 -6.17 13.43
CA GLN A 15 -16.03 -6.42 12.09
C GLN A 15 -15.99 -7.92 11.77
N LEU A 16 -15.50 -8.74 12.71
CA LEU A 16 -15.48 -10.20 12.57
C LEU A 16 -16.90 -10.77 12.46
N GLY A 17 -17.84 -10.28 13.27
CA GLY A 17 -19.24 -10.68 13.25
C GLY A 17 -19.92 -10.41 11.91
N TRP A 18 -19.75 -9.19 11.39
CA TRP A 18 -20.25 -8.79 10.08
C TRP A 18 -19.63 -9.63 8.96
N LEU A 19 -18.31 -9.82 8.98
CA LEU A 19 -17.60 -10.60 7.96
C LEU A 19 -18.09 -12.06 7.94
N LEU A 20 -18.28 -12.67 9.11
CA LEU A 20 -18.82 -14.03 9.19
C LEU A 20 -20.24 -14.11 8.60
N GLN A 21 -21.09 -13.14 8.97
CA GLN A 21 -22.45 -13.05 8.49
C GLN A 21 -22.51 -12.91 6.95
N ASP A 22 -21.72 -12.01 6.36
CA ASP A 22 -21.62 -11.83 4.91
C ASP A 22 -21.18 -13.13 4.21
N ARG A 23 -20.09 -13.76 4.67
CA ARG A 23 -19.57 -14.98 4.05
C ARG A 23 -20.54 -16.15 4.17
N ARG A 24 -21.22 -16.28 5.31
CA ARG A 24 -22.26 -17.29 5.52
C ARG A 24 -23.45 -17.08 4.57
N GLN A 25 -23.95 -15.85 4.45
CA GLN A 25 -25.07 -15.52 3.57
C GLN A 25 -24.75 -15.74 2.09
N ARG A 26 -23.52 -15.42 1.65
CA ARG A 26 -23.08 -15.70 0.27
C ARG A 26 -23.06 -17.19 -0.08
N ARG A 27 -22.99 -18.08 0.91
CA ARG A 27 -23.14 -19.53 0.73
C ARG A 27 -24.57 -20.04 0.87
N GLY A 28 -25.54 -19.15 1.08
CA GLY A 28 -26.92 -19.51 1.36
C GLY A 28 -27.10 -20.25 2.69
N TRP A 29 -26.16 -20.13 3.63
CA TRP A 29 -26.21 -20.86 4.89
C TRP A 29 -26.99 -20.09 5.96
N SER A 30 -27.80 -20.79 6.76
CA SER A 30 -28.38 -20.27 7.98
C SER A 30 -27.38 -20.30 9.14
N GLN A 31 -27.63 -19.54 10.21
CA GLN A 31 -26.80 -19.59 11.43
C GLN A 31 -26.74 -21.01 12.01
N HIS A 32 -27.84 -21.76 11.93
CA HIS A 32 -27.91 -23.15 12.40
C HIS A 32 -26.98 -24.06 11.59
N GLN A 33 -26.99 -23.93 10.26
CA GLN A 33 -26.13 -24.71 9.36
C GLN A 33 -24.64 -24.42 9.57
N LEU A 34 -24.28 -23.17 9.89
CA LEU A 34 -22.90 -22.84 10.27
C LEU A 34 -22.53 -23.42 11.63
N ALA A 35 -23.45 -23.34 12.59
CA ALA A 35 -23.26 -23.87 13.94
C ALA A 35 -22.97 -25.38 13.93
N GLU A 36 -23.76 -26.15 13.18
CA GLU A 36 -23.55 -27.60 13.01
C GLU A 36 -22.17 -27.92 12.44
N ARG A 37 -21.76 -27.21 11.38
CA ARG A 37 -20.46 -27.45 10.72
C ARG A 37 -19.27 -27.00 11.57
N ALA A 38 -19.46 -25.98 12.40
CA ALA A 38 -18.44 -25.50 13.34
C ALA A 38 -18.44 -26.27 14.67
N ALA A 39 -19.36 -27.22 14.87
CA ALA A 39 -19.58 -27.94 16.13
C ALA A 39 -19.76 -27.01 17.34
N ILE A 40 -20.57 -25.96 17.17
CA ILE A 40 -20.94 -25.01 18.23
C ILE A 40 -22.46 -24.78 18.24
N SER A 41 -22.96 -24.03 19.24
CA SER A 41 -24.38 -23.68 19.30
C SER A 41 -24.75 -22.53 18.34
N GLN A 42 -25.97 -22.53 17.81
CA GLN A 42 -26.52 -21.40 17.04
C GLN A 42 -26.48 -20.10 17.85
N GLN A 43 -26.67 -20.17 19.17
CA GLN A 43 -26.59 -19.00 20.05
C GLN A 43 -25.18 -18.39 20.04
N GLN A 44 -24.11 -19.21 19.96
CA GLN A 44 -22.75 -18.72 19.83
C GLN A 44 -22.51 -18.06 18.47
N VAL A 45 -23.05 -18.62 17.37
CA VAL A 45 -23.02 -17.96 16.05
C VAL A 45 -23.72 -16.60 16.10
N SER A 46 -24.93 -16.55 16.65
CA SER A 46 -25.72 -15.31 16.77
C SER A 46 -25.03 -14.25 17.64
N ARG A 47 -24.40 -14.65 18.75
CA ARG A 47 -23.62 -13.72 19.59
C ARG A 47 -22.38 -13.21 18.87
N PHE A 48 -21.69 -14.09 18.14
CA PHE A 48 -20.53 -13.72 17.35
C PHE A 48 -20.89 -12.74 16.24
N GLU A 49 -21.93 -13.02 15.45
CA GLU A 49 -22.38 -12.14 14.36
C GLU A 49 -22.83 -10.76 14.86
N ARG A 50 -23.31 -10.67 16.11
CA ARG A 50 -23.65 -9.39 16.75
C ARG A 50 -22.47 -8.66 17.38
N GLY A 51 -21.25 -9.21 17.31
CA GLY A 51 -20.07 -8.62 17.92
C GLY A 51 -20.08 -8.61 19.45
N ALA A 52 -20.76 -9.56 20.10
CA ALA A 52 -20.84 -9.60 21.55
C ALA A 52 -19.46 -9.80 22.22
N HIS A 53 -19.27 -9.17 23.39
CA HIS A 53 -18.07 -9.33 24.21
C HIS A 53 -17.83 -10.81 24.57
N GLY A 54 -16.59 -11.28 24.45
CA GLY A 54 -16.20 -12.69 24.66
C GLY A 54 -15.83 -13.46 23.39
N THR A 55 -15.70 -12.78 22.24
CA THR A 55 -15.18 -13.39 21.02
C THR A 55 -13.70 -13.72 21.18
N THR A 56 -13.36 -15.02 21.27
CA THR A 56 -11.96 -15.48 21.32
C THR A 56 -11.43 -15.73 19.92
N ALA A 57 -10.13 -15.57 19.72
CA ALA A 57 -9.48 -15.88 18.44
C ALA A 57 -9.75 -17.33 18.00
N GLY A 58 -9.75 -18.28 18.94
CA GLY A 58 -10.06 -19.68 18.66
C GLY A 58 -11.51 -19.92 18.23
N LEU A 59 -12.48 -19.17 18.79
CA LEU A 59 -13.87 -19.24 18.33
C LEU A 59 -14.02 -18.67 16.92
N ALA A 60 -13.34 -17.55 16.63
CA ALA A 60 -13.34 -16.95 15.32
C ALA A 60 -12.79 -17.92 14.26
N ASP A 61 -11.64 -18.53 14.51
CA ASP A 61 -11.03 -19.48 13.57
C ASP A 61 -11.93 -20.70 13.29
N ARG A 62 -12.57 -21.26 14.32
CA ARG A 62 -13.55 -22.35 14.18
C ARG A 62 -14.79 -21.96 13.37
N LEU A 63 -15.20 -20.71 13.40
CA LEU A 63 -16.36 -20.21 12.65
C LEU A 63 -16.03 -19.97 11.17
N PHE A 64 -14.81 -19.54 10.85
CA PHE A 64 -14.36 -19.34 9.47
C PHE A 64 -13.90 -20.64 8.79
N ALA A 65 -13.45 -21.64 9.55
CA ALA A 65 -12.95 -22.91 9.00
C ALA A 65 -13.98 -23.69 8.14
N PRO A 66 -15.26 -23.87 8.54
CA PRO A 66 -16.29 -24.47 7.67
C PRO A 66 -16.54 -23.68 6.40
N LEU A 67 -16.25 -22.37 6.42
CA LEU A 67 -16.31 -21.52 5.26
C LEU A 67 -15.08 -21.69 4.35
N GLY A 68 -14.14 -22.59 4.66
CA GLY A 68 -12.88 -22.75 3.91
C GLY A 68 -12.03 -21.47 3.94
N LEU A 69 -12.21 -20.64 4.97
CA LEU A 69 -11.52 -19.37 5.15
C LEU A 69 -10.58 -19.47 6.35
N ARG A 70 -9.45 -18.78 6.29
CA ARG A 70 -8.50 -18.66 7.39
C ARG A 70 -8.40 -17.20 7.79
N LEU A 71 -8.46 -16.92 9.08
CA LEU A 71 -8.20 -15.58 9.59
C LEU A 71 -6.70 -15.30 9.57
N LYS A 72 -6.33 -14.19 8.94
CA LYS A 72 -4.99 -13.59 9.05
C LYS A 72 -5.14 -12.31 9.86
N VAL A 73 -4.44 -12.23 10.98
CA VAL A 73 -4.41 -11.03 11.83
C VAL A 73 -3.21 -10.19 11.41
N ASP A 74 -3.46 -8.91 11.19
CA ASP A 74 -2.44 -7.88 10.99
C ASP A 74 -2.76 -6.72 11.94
N VAL A 75 -1.78 -5.84 12.20
CA VAL A 75 -1.95 -4.71 13.12
C VAL A 75 -1.72 -3.41 12.37
N GLU A 76 -2.69 -2.51 12.45
CA GLU A 76 -2.58 -1.16 11.91
C GLU A 76 -2.50 -0.13 13.05
N ALA A 77 -1.77 0.97 12.82
CA ALA A 77 -1.76 2.08 13.77
C ALA A 77 -3.16 2.71 13.85
N ALA A 78 -3.64 2.94 15.08
CA ALA A 78 -4.92 3.60 15.35
C ALA A 78 -5.02 5.00 14.72
N ASP A 79 -6.25 5.50 14.52
CA ASP A 79 -6.52 6.70 13.72
C ASP A 79 -6.04 8.02 14.36
N GLY A 80 -5.96 8.12 15.69
CA GLY A 80 -5.36 9.30 16.35
C GLY A 80 -3.92 9.56 15.89
N PRO A 81 -3.03 8.56 15.98
CA PRO A 81 -1.70 8.61 15.37
C PRO A 81 -1.68 8.89 13.86
N LEU A 82 -2.71 8.46 13.11
CA LEU A 82 -2.84 8.72 11.67
C LEU A 82 -3.18 10.19 11.40
N ASP A 83 -4.10 10.78 12.16
CA ASP A 83 -4.49 12.18 11.99
C ASP A 83 -3.32 13.12 12.23
N GLU A 84 -2.58 12.88 13.31
CA GLU A 84 -1.35 13.63 13.59
C GLU A 84 -0.29 13.41 12.50
N ALA A 85 -0.17 12.20 11.94
CA ALA A 85 0.75 11.92 10.85
C ALA A 85 0.36 12.66 9.57
N ILE A 86 -0.93 12.69 9.24
CA ILE A 86 -1.49 13.45 8.12
C ILE A 86 -1.19 14.94 8.31
N ASP A 87 -1.45 15.48 9.49
CA ASP A 87 -1.27 16.91 9.75
C ASP A 87 0.22 17.30 9.74
N ARG A 88 1.11 16.45 10.27
CA ARG A 88 2.57 16.61 10.14
C ARG A 88 3.03 16.63 8.69
N VAL A 89 2.59 15.68 7.86
CA VAL A 89 2.97 15.64 6.44
C VAL A 89 2.38 16.83 5.69
N ARG A 90 1.14 17.22 6.01
CA ARG A 90 0.46 18.36 5.42
C ARG A 90 1.16 19.69 5.71
N ALA A 91 1.67 19.88 6.93
CA ALA A 91 2.40 21.08 7.31
C ALA A 91 3.63 21.34 6.43
N ASP A 92 4.34 20.27 6.03
CA ASP A 92 5.55 20.34 5.21
C ASP A 92 5.33 19.81 3.79
N LEU A 93 4.09 19.83 3.27
CA LEU A 93 3.73 19.11 2.04
C LEU A 93 4.59 19.50 0.84
N VAL A 94 4.76 20.81 0.62
CA VAL A 94 5.55 21.35 -0.50
C VAL A 94 7.01 20.93 -0.38
N GLU A 95 7.58 21.03 0.82
CA GLU A 95 8.97 20.63 1.06
C GLU A 95 9.16 19.14 0.82
N ARG A 96 8.23 18.31 1.26
CA ARG A 96 8.26 16.86 1.02
C ARG A 96 8.11 16.50 -0.46
N GLN A 97 7.29 17.23 -1.21
CA GLN A 97 7.19 17.07 -2.67
C GLN A 97 8.51 17.42 -3.36
N ARG A 98 9.17 18.51 -2.93
CA ARG A 98 10.50 18.89 -3.40
C ARG A 98 11.55 17.85 -3.06
N MET A 99 11.55 17.30 -1.85
CA MET A 99 12.46 16.23 -1.47
C MET A 99 12.31 14.99 -2.38
N VAL A 100 11.08 14.55 -2.66
CA VAL A 100 10.85 13.43 -3.60
C VAL A 100 11.39 13.76 -4.99
N LEU A 101 11.16 14.98 -5.47
CA LEU A 101 11.69 15.41 -6.76
C LEU A 101 13.22 15.45 -6.75
N ALA A 102 13.84 15.96 -5.69
CA ALA A 102 15.29 16.02 -5.52
C ALA A 102 15.92 14.63 -5.46
N ASP A 103 15.32 13.69 -4.71
CA ASP A 103 15.74 12.30 -4.64
C ASP A 103 15.64 11.62 -6.01
N PHE A 104 14.54 11.84 -6.72
CA PHE A 104 14.37 11.31 -8.07
C PHE A 104 15.39 11.91 -9.04
N ARG A 105 15.65 13.21 -8.95
CA ARG A 105 16.66 13.90 -9.75
C ARG A 105 18.06 13.45 -9.41
N LEU A 106 18.38 13.16 -8.16
CA LEU A 106 19.67 12.59 -7.79
C LEU A 106 19.91 11.26 -8.53
N LEU A 107 18.90 10.40 -8.59
CA LEU A 107 18.97 9.17 -9.40
C LEU A 107 19.11 9.49 -10.90
N ALA A 108 18.45 10.54 -11.40
CA ALA A 108 18.52 10.95 -12.79
C ALA A 108 19.82 11.70 -13.16
N VAL A 109 20.48 12.43 -12.27
CA VAL A 109 21.78 13.08 -12.52
C VAL A 109 22.89 12.05 -12.62
N LEU A 110 22.76 10.94 -11.90
CA LEU A 110 23.72 9.84 -11.93
C LEU A 110 23.61 8.97 -13.20
N GLY A 111 22.57 9.13 -14.03
CA GLY A 111 22.45 8.29 -15.22
C GLY A 111 21.34 8.58 -16.23
N ALA A 112 20.62 9.70 -16.12
CA ALA A 112 19.46 10.14 -16.93
C ALA A 112 18.70 8.98 -17.60
N PRO A 113 17.60 8.48 -16.99
CA PRO A 113 16.91 7.30 -17.49
C PRO A 113 16.47 7.52 -18.94
N ARG A 114 16.82 6.55 -19.80
CA ARG A 114 16.46 6.56 -21.23
C ARG A 114 15.24 5.71 -21.55
N PHE A 115 14.60 5.18 -20.51
CA PHE A 115 13.37 4.41 -20.57
C PHE A 115 12.18 5.25 -20.10
N GLY A 116 10.99 4.93 -20.61
CA GLY A 116 9.74 5.44 -20.10
C GLY A 116 9.54 5.01 -18.65
N HIS A 117 9.12 5.94 -17.80
CA HIS A 117 8.77 5.61 -16.42
C HIS A 117 7.62 6.46 -15.91
N VAL A 118 6.92 5.92 -14.93
CA VAL A 118 5.86 6.61 -14.19
C VAL A 118 6.11 6.40 -12.71
N ILE A 119 6.17 7.49 -11.93
CA ILE A 119 6.29 7.39 -10.47
C ILE A 119 4.97 6.83 -9.91
N ASP A 120 5.07 5.86 -9.00
CA ASP A 120 3.95 5.13 -8.38
C ASP A 120 3.97 5.27 -6.85
N GLY A 121 2.98 4.66 -6.18
CA GLY A 121 2.97 4.49 -4.73
C GLY A 121 2.83 5.77 -3.92
N THR A 122 3.39 5.76 -2.71
CA THR A 122 3.24 6.89 -1.78
C THR A 122 3.95 8.16 -2.28
N ALA A 123 5.03 8.02 -3.06
CA ALA A 123 5.68 9.14 -3.76
C ALA A 123 4.73 9.78 -4.78
N ALA A 124 4.06 8.99 -5.62
CA ALA A 124 3.08 9.50 -6.60
C ALA A 124 1.90 10.20 -5.93
N ALA A 125 1.39 9.63 -4.83
CA ALA A 125 0.30 10.21 -4.07
C ALA A 125 0.71 11.54 -3.41
N LEU A 126 1.90 11.59 -2.81
CA LEU A 126 2.46 12.79 -2.20
C LEU A 126 2.67 13.91 -3.23
N LEU A 127 3.23 13.59 -4.39
CA LEU A 127 3.36 14.54 -5.50
C LEU A 127 1.99 15.08 -5.94
N GLN A 128 0.95 14.26 -5.95
CA GLN A 128 -0.44 14.68 -6.24
C GLN A 128 -1.13 15.42 -5.08
N GLY A 129 -0.43 15.70 -3.98
CA GLY A 129 -0.93 16.50 -2.86
C GLY A 129 -1.58 15.69 -1.73
N VAL A 130 -1.50 14.36 -1.77
CA VAL A 130 -1.96 13.52 -0.67
C VAL A 130 -0.93 13.56 0.47
N PRO A 131 -1.31 13.92 1.71
CA PRO A 131 -0.40 14.02 2.85
C PRO A 131 -0.03 12.63 3.40
N VAL A 132 0.66 11.84 2.60
CA VAL A 132 1.19 10.51 2.94
C VAL A 132 2.72 10.56 2.96
N ALA A 133 3.35 9.87 3.92
CA ALA A 133 4.80 9.83 4.00
C ALA A 133 5.39 8.94 2.88
N ALA A 134 6.03 9.55 1.90
CA ALA A 134 6.85 8.82 0.93
C ALA A 134 8.16 8.38 1.61
N LYS A 135 8.39 7.06 1.69
CA LYS A 135 9.62 6.47 2.28
C LYS A 135 10.63 6.02 1.24
N ARG A 136 10.19 5.92 -0.02
CA ARG A 136 10.94 5.44 -1.17
C ARG A 136 10.29 5.96 -2.44
N ILE A 137 10.98 5.78 -3.57
CA ILE A 137 10.45 6.03 -4.90
C ILE A 137 10.05 4.68 -5.51
N ASP A 138 8.77 4.53 -5.85
CA ASP A 138 8.30 3.41 -6.66
C ASP A 138 8.18 3.90 -8.13
N LEU A 139 8.70 3.11 -9.09
CA LEU A 139 8.59 3.39 -10.53
C LEU A 139 7.89 2.23 -11.25
N LEU A 140 7.08 2.57 -12.24
CA LEU A 140 6.66 1.66 -13.30
C LEU A 140 7.58 1.84 -14.49
N VAL A 141 8.02 0.72 -15.07
CA VAL A 141 8.87 0.66 -16.27
C VAL A 141 8.29 -0.41 -17.19
N ALA A 142 8.32 -0.18 -18.50
CA ALA A 142 7.82 -1.16 -19.46
C ALA A 142 8.73 -2.40 -19.49
N GLU A 143 8.14 -3.59 -19.61
CA GLU A 143 8.89 -4.87 -19.63
C GLU A 143 9.88 -4.95 -20.80
N ASP A 144 9.53 -4.38 -21.95
CA ASP A 144 10.39 -4.32 -23.14
C ASP A 144 11.56 -3.33 -23.00
N GLU A 145 11.54 -2.46 -21.99
CA GLU A 145 12.62 -1.53 -21.65
C GLU A 145 13.57 -2.06 -20.57
N LEU A 146 13.48 -3.35 -20.20
CA LEU A 146 14.32 -3.95 -19.15
C LEU A 146 15.83 -3.78 -19.40
N GLU A 147 16.29 -3.85 -20.65
CA GLU A 147 17.71 -3.64 -20.98
C GLU A 147 18.14 -2.19 -20.72
N LEU A 148 17.30 -1.21 -21.04
CA LEU A 148 17.57 0.21 -20.75
C LEU A 148 17.59 0.49 -19.25
N LEU A 149 16.73 -0.20 -18.49
CA LEU A 149 16.77 -0.19 -17.04
C LEU A 149 18.08 -0.78 -16.52
N ALA A 150 18.53 -1.94 -17.04
CA ALA A 150 19.79 -2.56 -16.65
C ALA A 150 20.98 -1.62 -16.88
N GLU A 151 21.08 -1.03 -18.07
CA GLU A 151 22.11 -0.04 -18.40
C GLU A 151 22.12 1.17 -17.46
N TRP A 152 20.95 1.60 -17.02
CA TRP A 152 20.83 2.70 -16.07
C TRP A 152 21.27 2.29 -14.67
N ILE A 153 20.82 1.12 -14.17
CA ILE A 153 21.20 0.60 -12.86
C ILE A 153 22.72 0.49 -12.71
N TYR A 154 23.44 0.03 -13.73
CA TYR A 154 24.90 -0.05 -13.71
C TYR A 154 25.60 1.32 -13.68
N ARG A 155 24.94 2.39 -14.10
CA ARG A 155 25.50 3.76 -14.08
C ARG A 155 25.32 4.44 -12.74
N VAL A 156 24.34 4.04 -11.93
CA VAL A 156 24.09 4.66 -10.63
C VAL A 156 25.06 4.12 -9.56
N PRO A 157 26.01 4.93 -9.06
CA PRO A 157 27.02 4.44 -8.12
C PRO A 157 26.41 4.08 -6.76
N GLY A 158 26.90 2.99 -6.16
CA GLY A 158 26.55 2.60 -4.80
C GLY A 158 25.15 2.02 -4.63
N LEU A 159 24.45 1.76 -5.73
CA LEU A 159 23.19 1.02 -5.73
C LEU A 159 23.42 -0.39 -5.15
N ARG A 160 22.52 -0.82 -4.27
CA ARG A 160 22.49 -2.16 -3.69
C ARG A 160 21.12 -2.76 -3.91
N ARG A 161 21.02 -3.99 -4.40
CA ARG A 161 19.73 -4.67 -4.60
C ARG A 161 19.33 -5.41 -3.34
N ARG A 162 18.03 -5.47 -3.11
CA ARG A 162 17.42 -6.24 -2.04
C ARG A 162 17.69 -7.73 -2.27
N ASP A 163 18.37 -8.33 -1.31
CA ASP A 163 18.59 -9.77 -1.24
C ASP A 163 17.53 -10.37 -0.32
N GLU A 164 16.66 -11.22 -0.86
CA GLU A 164 15.58 -11.86 -0.09
C GLU A 164 16.10 -12.91 0.90
N ARG A 165 17.22 -13.56 0.59
CA ARG A 165 17.82 -14.60 1.42
C ARG A 165 18.33 -14.00 2.73
N PHE A 166 18.98 -12.84 2.67
CA PHE A 166 19.52 -12.17 3.85
C PHE A 166 18.63 -11.04 4.38
N ARG A 167 17.56 -10.70 3.65
CA ARG A 167 16.65 -9.58 3.97
C ARG A 167 17.38 -8.25 4.16
N ASP A 168 18.46 -8.05 3.41
CA ASP A 168 19.27 -6.83 3.42
C ASP A 168 19.58 -6.38 1.98
N PHE A 169 20.31 -5.29 1.81
CA PHE A 169 20.71 -4.75 0.51
C PHE A 169 22.18 -5.09 0.22
N SER A 170 22.38 -5.89 -0.81
CA SER A 170 23.68 -6.41 -1.24
C SER A 170 24.24 -5.61 -2.43
N ARG A 171 25.57 -5.53 -2.51
CA ARG A 171 26.27 -5.00 -3.71
C ARG A 171 26.42 -6.06 -4.80
N TYR A 172 26.16 -7.32 -4.47
CA TYR A 172 26.19 -8.43 -5.40
C TYR A 172 24.80 -8.58 -6.05
N ASP A 173 24.77 -8.96 -7.32
CA ASP A 173 23.52 -9.18 -8.07
C ASP A 173 22.63 -7.93 -8.07
N ILE A 174 23.13 -6.86 -8.70
CA ILE A 174 22.34 -5.64 -8.91
C ILE A 174 21.56 -5.66 -10.23
N ASP A 175 21.78 -6.67 -11.07
CA ASP A 175 21.26 -6.75 -12.43
C ASP A 175 19.74 -6.97 -12.39
N PRO A 176 18.91 -6.06 -12.91
CA PRO A 176 17.46 -6.25 -12.91
C PRO A 176 17.00 -7.44 -13.75
N ARG A 177 17.86 -8.02 -14.60
CA ARG A 177 17.56 -9.22 -15.40
C ARG A 177 17.61 -10.51 -14.59
N ASP A 178 18.37 -10.51 -13.49
CA ASP A 178 18.44 -11.64 -12.58
C ASP A 178 17.15 -11.76 -11.76
N ALA A 179 16.75 -13.00 -11.48
CA ALA A 179 15.51 -13.27 -10.75
C ALA A 179 15.57 -12.69 -9.32
N GLY A 180 14.54 -11.94 -8.93
CA GLY A 180 14.45 -11.36 -7.60
C GLY A 180 13.73 -10.01 -7.57
N PRO A 181 13.61 -9.40 -6.40
CA PRO A 181 12.93 -8.12 -6.27
C PRO A 181 13.70 -7.02 -6.99
N LEU A 182 12.98 -6.24 -7.81
CA LEU A 182 13.51 -5.02 -8.44
C LEU A 182 13.43 -3.88 -7.43
N TRP A 183 14.27 -3.98 -6.41
CA TRP A 183 14.28 -3.08 -5.26
C TRP A 183 15.71 -2.79 -4.87
N TRP A 184 16.10 -1.54 -4.94
CA TRP A 184 17.45 -1.08 -4.65
C TRP A 184 17.46 0.05 -3.62
N ARG A 185 18.64 0.29 -3.07
CA ARG A 185 18.89 1.36 -2.11
C ARG A 185 20.29 1.94 -2.31
N THR A 186 20.39 3.26 -2.24
CA THR A 186 21.64 4.02 -2.09
C THR A 186 21.78 4.51 -0.64
N ALA A 187 22.79 5.31 -0.33
CA ALA A 187 22.88 5.95 0.99
C ALA A 187 21.73 6.95 1.26
N LEU A 188 21.08 7.45 0.21
CA LEU A 188 20.11 8.55 0.28
C LEU A 188 18.70 8.14 -0.16
N VAL A 189 18.60 7.24 -1.14
CA VAL A 189 17.32 6.93 -1.81
C VAL A 189 17.07 5.43 -1.82
N GLU A 190 15.85 5.06 -1.48
CA GLU A 190 15.32 3.73 -1.73
C GLU A 190 14.46 3.75 -3.00
N LEU A 191 14.71 2.84 -3.92
CA LEU A 191 14.09 2.76 -5.23
C LEU A 191 13.47 1.37 -5.42
N ARG A 192 12.21 1.30 -5.81
CA ARG A 192 11.58 0.06 -6.23
C ARG A 192 11.01 0.23 -7.63
N VAL A 193 11.23 -0.76 -8.48
CA VAL A 193 10.68 -0.81 -9.83
C VAL A 193 9.67 -1.95 -9.90
N ARG A 194 8.59 -1.73 -10.63
CA ARG A 194 7.67 -2.79 -11.07
C ARG A 194 7.62 -2.74 -12.59
N LEU A 195 7.96 -3.86 -13.21
CA LEU A 195 7.79 -4.00 -14.65
C LEU A 195 6.30 -4.17 -14.97
N VAL A 196 5.87 -3.56 -16.06
CA VAL A 196 4.51 -3.65 -16.59
C VAL A 196 4.56 -3.88 -18.09
N ALA A 197 3.61 -4.62 -18.63
CA ALA A 197 3.53 -4.86 -20.08
C ALA A 197 3.44 -3.55 -20.90
N GLU A 198 2.70 -2.56 -20.39
CA GLU A 198 2.60 -1.22 -20.98
C GLU A 198 2.50 -0.18 -19.86
N LEU A 199 3.17 0.97 -20.03
CA LEU A 199 3.09 2.06 -19.08
C LEU A 199 1.67 2.66 -19.06
N PRO A 200 1.05 2.83 -17.88
CA PRO A 200 -0.23 3.50 -17.81
C PRO A 200 -0.09 4.96 -18.23
N ARG A 201 -1.16 5.53 -18.81
CA ARG A 201 -1.21 6.96 -19.13
C ARG A 201 -0.90 7.79 -17.86
N PRO A 202 0.16 8.61 -17.85
CA PRO A 202 0.54 9.36 -16.67
C PRO A 202 -0.36 10.57 -16.44
N VAL A 203 -0.49 10.96 -15.18
CA VAL A 203 -0.88 12.31 -14.79
C VAL A 203 0.41 13.14 -14.69
N LEU A 204 0.41 14.33 -15.28
CA LEU A 204 1.54 15.25 -15.20
C LEU A 204 1.30 16.22 -14.04
N VAL A 205 2.15 16.15 -13.02
CA VAL A 205 2.09 17.03 -11.86
C VAL A 205 3.21 18.05 -11.95
N THR A 206 2.88 19.31 -11.68
CA THR A 206 3.88 20.38 -11.55
C THR A 206 4.29 20.51 -10.09
N VAL A 207 5.59 20.45 -9.84
CA VAL A 207 6.19 20.71 -8.53
C VAL A 207 7.06 21.96 -8.64
N ALA A 208 6.83 22.92 -7.76
CA ALA A 208 7.60 24.16 -7.71
C ALA A 208 8.92 23.95 -6.94
N GLU A 209 10.03 24.36 -7.53
CA GLU A 209 11.36 24.36 -6.90
C GLU A 209 11.69 25.71 -6.24
N ASP A 210 12.76 25.71 -5.46
CA ASP A 210 13.35 26.95 -4.97
C ASP A 210 13.94 27.74 -6.13
N GLY A 211 13.59 29.03 -6.21
CA GLY A 211 13.97 29.90 -7.33
C GLY A 211 12.88 30.10 -8.39
N GLY A 212 11.72 29.45 -8.25
CA GLY A 212 10.55 29.67 -9.10
C GLY A 212 10.49 28.79 -10.35
N ASP A 213 11.45 27.87 -10.51
CA ASP A 213 11.41 26.87 -11.58
C ASP A 213 10.31 25.83 -11.31
N GLU A 214 9.61 25.44 -12.37
CA GLU A 214 8.55 24.42 -12.32
C GLU A 214 9.03 23.13 -13.00
N HIS A 215 8.89 22.01 -12.29
CA HIS A 215 9.20 20.70 -12.87
C HIS A 215 7.95 19.85 -13.05
N ARG A 216 7.80 19.26 -14.23
CA ARG A 216 6.69 18.35 -14.54
C ARG A 216 7.14 16.91 -14.38
N VAL A 217 6.48 16.20 -13.48
CA VAL A 217 6.73 14.77 -13.21
C VAL A 217 5.56 13.90 -13.68
N ALA A 218 5.89 12.77 -14.29
CA ALA A 218 4.91 11.76 -14.69
C ALA A 218 4.63 10.84 -13.49
N VAL A 219 3.39 10.89 -12.99
CA VAL A 219 2.93 10.08 -11.86
C VAL A 219 1.74 9.22 -12.26
N ARG A 220 1.56 8.09 -11.58
CA ARG A 220 0.41 7.21 -11.78
C ARG A 220 -0.84 7.89 -11.24
N ALA A 221 -1.95 7.76 -11.97
CA ALA A 221 -3.22 8.37 -11.59
C ALA A 221 -3.65 7.94 -10.17
N LEU A 222 -4.03 8.93 -9.34
CA LEU A 222 -4.34 8.69 -7.93
C LEU A 222 -5.35 7.57 -7.65
N PRO A 223 -6.45 7.37 -8.44
CA PRO A 223 -7.36 6.24 -8.20
C PRO A 223 -6.69 4.86 -8.35
N ALA A 224 -5.73 4.74 -9.27
CA ALA A 224 -4.98 3.49 -9.45
C ALA A 224 -3.96 3.28 -8.33
N VAL A 225 -3.33 4.36 -7.84
CA VAL A 225 -2.45 4.31 -6.66
C VAL A 225 -3.24 3.94 -5.42
N GLU A 226 -4.42 4.53 -5.21
CA GLU A 226 -5.31 4.20 -4.10
C GLU A 226 -5.71 2.72 -4.09
N ALA A 227 -6.05 2.15 -5.25
CA ALA A 227 -6.43 0.75 -5.36
C ALA A 227 -5.30 -0.22 -4.94
N ASP A 228 -4.04 0.13 -5.26
CA ASP A 228 -2.89 -0.77 -5.09
C ASP A 228 -2.11 -0.53 -3.79
N PHE A 229 -2.28 0.64 -3.15
CA PHE A 229 -1.50 1.03 -1.96
C PHE A 229 -2.42 1.35 -0.78
N ALA A 230 -2.57 0.36 0.13
CA ALA A 230 -3.42 0.45 1.31
C ALA A 230 -3.14 1.68 2.18
N GLU A 231 -1.88 2.10 2.32
CA GLU A 231 -1.51 3.30 3.08
C GLU A 231 -2.11 4.58 2.46
N VAL A 232 -2.10 4.68 1.12
CA VAL A 232 -2.70 5.81 0.39
C VAL A 232 -4.22 5.77 0.52
N ALA A 233 -4.83 4.60 0.34
CA ALA A 233 -6.27 4.42 0.52
C ALA A 233 -6.74 4.79 1.92
N ARG A 234 -5.96 4.45 2.94
CA ARG A 234 -6.25 4.77 4.33
C ARG A 234 -6.23 6.28 4.57
N VAL A 235 -5.19 6.98 4.09
CA VAL A 235 -5.10 8.45 4.18
C VAL A 235 -6.26 9.12 3.43
N LEU A 236 -6.53 8.71 2.19
CA LEU A 236 -7.62 9.29 1.39
C LEU A 236 -9.00 9.05 2.01
N ARG A 237 -9.27 7.85 2.50
CA ARG A 237 -10.51 7.54 3.21
C ARG A 237 -10.66 8.43 4.45
N ARG A 238 -9.60 8.59 5.23
CA ARG A 238 -9.62 9.47 6.41
C ARG A 238 -9.88 10.91 6.03
N LEU A 239 -9.26 11.42 4.95
CA LEU A 239 -9.49 12.78 4.45
C LEU A 239 -10.90 13.02 3.92
N ARG A 240 -11.55 12.01 3.34
CA ARG A 240 -12.94 12.09 2.87
C ARG A 240 -13.97 12.04 3.99
N ALA A 241 -13.59 11.48 5.14
CA ALA A 241 -14.43 11.38 6.32
C ALA A 241 -14.30 12.60 7.27
N ARG A 242 -13.32 13.47 7.03
CA ARG A 242 -13.17 14.77 7.68
C ARG A 242 -14.00 15.82 6.94
#